data_AF-A0A7R9URX6-F1
#
_entry.id   AF-A0A7R9URX6-F1
#
_cell.length_a   1.000
_cell.length_b   1.000
_cell.length_c   1.000
_cell.angle_alpha   90.00
_cell.angle_beta   90.00
_cell.angle_gamma   90.00
#
_symmetry.space_group_name_H-M   'P 1'
#
loop_
_entity.id
_entity.type
_entity.pdbx_description
1 polymer ?
#
loop_
_entity_poly.entity_id
_entity_poly.type
_entity_poly.pdbx_seq_one_letter_code
_entity_poly.pdbx_strand_id
1 'polypeptide(L)'
;GNYIGPELRDEGEEAAGADEGEEDEVDEYDDERVERAGDGRDGGGGGDGGGGGERMETDDGGDDGRVVLHEDKRYYPTLAEVYGDDVEATVQEEDTQPITQPIIAPAVVHDFDLTEPPGATSYS
;
A
#
# COMPACT_ATOMS: atom_id res chain seq x y z
N GLY A 1 20.19 4.11 -14.63
CA GLY A 1 18.76 3.96 -14.95
C GLY A 1 18.37 5.07 -15.89
N ASN A 2 17.58 4.77 -16.92
CA ASN A 2 17.02 5.80 -17.79
C ASN A 2 15.71 6.28 -17.14
N TYR A 3 15.77 7.42 -16.48
CA TYR A 3 14.62 8.02 -15.81
C TYR A 3 13.63 8.54 -16.87
N ILE A 4 12.43 7.96 -16.92
CA ILE A 4 11.29 8.45 -17.71
C ILE A 4 10.28 9.03 -16.72
N GLY A 5 10.66 10.13 -16.07
CA GLY A 5 9.83 10.86 -15.12
C GLY A 5 9.99 12.36 -15.32
N PRO A 6 9.17 13.19 -14.67
CA PRO A 6 9.25 14.64 -14.79
C PRO A 6 10.64 15.14 -14.36
N GLU A 7 11.19 16.12 -15.08
CA GLU A 7 12.52 16.68 -14.79
C GLU A 7 12.64 17.05 -13.31
N LEU A 8 13.72 16.60 -12.67
CA LEU A 8 14.03 17.00 -11.30
C LEU A 8 14.23 18.52 -11.31
N ARG A 9 13.35 19.24 -10.61
CA ARG A 9 13.59 20.64 -10.28
C ARG A 9 14.93 20.73 -9.54
N ASP A 10 15.83 21.58 -10.03
CA ASP A 10 17.11 21.82 -9.36
C ASP A 10 16.84 22.28 -7.91
N GLU A 11 17.31 21.49 -6.94
CA GLU A 11 17.22 21.78 -5.49
C GLU A 11 18.16 22.95 -5.12
N GLY A 12 17.88 24.13 -5.65
CA GLY A 12 18.65 25.35 -5.44
C GLY A 12 17.82 26.63 -5.35
N GLU A 13 16.51 26.59 -5.63
CA GLU A 13 15.60 27.73 -5.41
C GLU A 13 14.60 27.40 -4.31
N GLU A 14 14.96 27.88 -3.13
CA GLU A 14 14.13 28.13 -1.95
C GLU A 14 12.69 28.60 -2.26
N ALA A 15 11.71 27.77 -1.89
CA ALA A 15 10.35 28.22 -1.57
C ALA A 15 10.17 28.12 -0.05
N ALA A 16 10.56 29.19 0.64
CA ALA A 16 10.22 29.42 2.04
C ALA A 16 8.69 29.54 2.17
N GLY A 17 8.05 28.48 2.66
CA GLY A 17 6.68 28.48 3.13
C GLY A 17 6.66 27.89 4.53
N ALA A 18 6.67 28.77 5.53
CA ALA A 18 6.56 28.42 6.94
C ALA A 18 5.22 27.74 7.22
N ASP A 19 5.26 26.64 7.98
CA ASP A 19 4.12 26.13 8.74
C ASP A 19 4.66 25.72 10.12
N GLU A 20 4.52 26.64 11.07
CA GLU A 20 4.76 26.43 12.49
C GLU A 20 3.40 26.12 13.14
N GLY A 21 3.28 24.94 13.75
CA GLY A 21 2.11 24.49 14.51
C GLY A 21 1.92 22.97 14.30
N GLU A 22 1.64 22.13 15.27
CA GLU A 22 1.14 22.32 16.63
C GLU A 22 1.66 21.13 17.45
N GLU A 23 1.99 21.38 18.72
CA GLU A 23 2.49 20.38 19.65
C GLU A 23 1.28 19.59 20.18
N ASP A 24 1.07 18.36 19.68
CA ASP A 24 0.00 17.51 20.23
C ASP A 24 0.37 17.09 21.66
N GLU A 25 -0.38 17.64 22.61
CA GLU A 25 -0.33 17.34 24.04
C GLU A 25 -0.59 15.83 24.28
N VAL A 26 0.32 15.20 25.01
CA VAL A 26 0.18 13.83 25.48
C VAL A 26 -0.91 13.75 26.55
N ASP A 27 -2.05 13.13 26.24
CA ASP A 27 -3.10 12.83 27.22
C ASP A 27 -2.57 11.81 28.24
N GLU A 28 -2.43 12.27 29.47
CA GLU A 28 -1.96 11.52 30.64
C GLU A 28 -3.04 10.51 31.06
N TYR A 29 -2.64 9.25 31.28
CA TYR A 29 -3.50 8.15 31.73
C TYR A 29 -4.36 8.56 32.95
N ASP A 30 -5.68 8.73 32.76
CA ASP A 30 -6.66 8.84 33.84
C ASP A 30 -6.97 7.44 34.41
N ASP A 31 -6.08 6.92 35.26
CA ASP A 31 -6.29 5.71 36.07
C ASP A 31 -6.60 6.09 37.54
N GLU A 32 -7.52 7.01 37.82
CA GLU A 32 -7.93 7.29 39.21
C GLU A 32 -9.42 7.64 39.37
N ARG A 33 -10.35 6.69 39.10
CA ARG A 33 -11.72 6.86 39.62
C ARG A 33 -12.59 5.62 39.83
N VAL A 34 -12.23 4.72 40.75
CA VAL A 34 -13.25 3.91 41.46
C VAL A 34 -12.88 3.64 42.93
N GLU A 35 -12.97 4.68 43.76
CA GLU A 35 -13.10 4.53 45.22
C GLU A 35 -14.47 5.09 45.63
N ARG A 36 -15.53 4.28 45.58
CA ARG A 36 -16.76 4.59 46.32
C ARG A 36 -17.55 3.36 46.76
N ALA A 37 -17.28 2.98 48.01
CA ALA A 37 -18.22 2.48 48.99
C ALA A 37 -18.83 1.08 48.76
N GLY A 38 -18.08 0.06 49.19
CA GLY A 38 -18.70 -1.10 49.83
C GLY A 38 -19.12 -0.74 51.27
N ASP A 39 -20.41 -0.51 51.49
CA ASP A 39 -21.04 -0.65 52.80
C ASP A 39 -22.49 -1.12 52.62
N GLY A 40 -22.90 -2.06 53.45
CA GLY A 40 -24.01 -2.99 53.18
C GLY A 40 -25.41 -2.37 53.24
N ARG A 41 -26.37 -3.13 52.68
CA ARG A 41 -27.73 -3.32 53.24
C ARG A 41 -28.51 -4.36 52.45
N ASP A 42 -28.92 -5.39 53.20
CA ASP A 42 -30.08 -6.24 52.95
C ASP A 42 -31.34 -5.39 52.64
N GLY A 43 -32.16 -5.86 51.69
CA GLY A 43 -33.42 -5.20 51.34
C GLY A 43 -34.05 -5.77 50.07
N GLY A 44 -34.70 -6.93 50.17
CA GLY A 44 -35.55 -7.45 49.10
C GLY A 44 -36.79 -6.58 48.87
N GLY A 45 -37.30 -6.58 47.62
CA GLY A 45 -38.58 -5.99 47.26
C GLY A 45 -38.63 -5.60 45.79
N GLY A 46 -39.49 -6.28 45.01
CA GLY A 46 -39.62 -6.08 43.57
C GLY A 46 -40.28 -4.77 43.15
N GLY A 47 -40.17 -4.47 41.85
CA GLY A 47 -40.81 -3.32 41.22
C GLY A 47 -40.51 -3.28 39.73
N ASP A 48 -41.41 -3.87 38.96
CA ASP A 48 -41.59 -3.67 37.51
C ASP A 48 -41.70 -2.17 37.18
N GLY A 49 -41.00 -1.71 36.15
CA GLY A 49 -40.98 -0.31 35.75
C GLY A 49 -40.19 -0.10 34.47
N GLY A 50 -40.86 -0.35 33.33
CA GLY A 50 -40.30 -0.19 32.00
C GLY A 50 -39.67 1.18 31.74
N GLY A 51 -38.58 1.17 30.99
CA GLY A 51 -37.90 2.36 30.52
C GLY A 51 -36.90 2.01 29.44
N GLY A 52 -37.36 1.98 28.19
CA GLY A 52 -36.56 2.20 26.99
C GLY A 52 -35.25 1.43 26.91
N GLY A 53 -35.31 0.11 26.70
CA GLY A 53 -34.23 -0.53 25.97
C GLY A 53 -34.25 0.06 24.57
N GLU A 54 -33.39 1.04 24.31
CA GLU A 54 -32.98 1.41 22.96
C GLU A 54 -32.41 0.14 22.36
N ARG A 55 -33.30 -0.63 21.72
CA ARG A 55 -32.91 -1.74 20.85
C ARG A 55 -32.12 -1.05 19.76
N MET A 56 -30.80 -1.05 19.91
CA MET A 56 -29.90 -0.71 18.82
C MET A 56 -30.36 -1.62 17.69
N GLU A 57 -31.03 -1.05 16.68
CA GLU A 57 -31.27 -1.72 15.41
C GLU A 57 -29.87 -2.06 14.93
N THR A 58 -29.47 -3.30 15.21
CA THR A 58 -28.29 -3.88 14.62
C THR A 58 -28.72 -4.03 13.18
N ASP A 59 -28.33 -3.07 12.35
CA ASP A 59 -28.44 -3.18 10.91
C ASP A 59 -27.62 -4.42 10.55
N ASP A 60 -28.29 -5.57 10.48
CA ASP A 60 -27.76 -6.85 10.03
C ASP A 60 -27.65 -6.76 8.51
N GLY A 61 -26.80 -5.83 8.07
CA GLY A 61 -26.84 -5.24 6.75
C GLY A 61 -25.45 -4.96 6.18
N GLY A 62 -24.40 -5.48 6.79
CA GLY A 62 -23.07 -5.41 6.21
C GLY A 62 -21.96 -5.85 7.13
N ASP A 63 -20.88 -6.26 6.50
CA ASP A 63 -19.60 -6.66 7.07
C ASP A 63 -18.83 -5.50 7.78
N ASP A 64 -19.52 -4.47 8.29
CA ASP A 64 -18.95 -3.22 8.80
C ASP A 64 -18.50 -3.25 10.27
N GLY A 65 -18.92 -4.27 11.03
CA GLY A 65 -18.53 -4.45 12.44
C GLY A 65 -17.45 -5.51 12.69
N ARG A 66 -16.99 -6.23 11.66
CA ARG A 66 -16.00 -7.31 11.83
C ARG A 66 -14.59 -6.75 12.03
N VAL A 67 -13.94 -7.17 13.13
CA VAL A 67 -12.56 -6.80 13.44
C VAL A 67 -11.61 -7.43 12.42
N VAL A 68 -10.78 -6.60 11.80
CA VAL A 68 -9.72 -7.04 10.86
C VAL A 68 -8.42 -7.23 11.63
N LEU A 69 -7.77 -8.38 11.45
CA LEU A 69 -6.44 -8.63 12.02
C LEU A 69 -5.42 -7.65 11.45
N HIS A 70 -4.37 -7.34 12.22
CA HIS A 70 -3.36 -6.36 11.80
C HIS A 70 -2.63 -6.75 10.49
N GLU A 71 -2.47 -8.04 10.22
CA GLU A 71 -1.89 -8.58 8.98
C GLU A 71 -2.82 -8.45 7.76
N ASP A 72 -4.14 -8.43 8.00
CA ASP A 72 -5.17 -8.34 6.96
C ASP A 72 -5.60 -6.88 6.66
N LYS A 73 -4.96 -5.90 7.30
CA LYS A 73 -5.25 -4.48 7.06
C LYS A 73 -4.79 -4.08 5.66
N ARG A 74 -5.75 -3.92 4.76
CA ARG A 74 -5.54 -3.38 3.41
C ARG A 74 -5.56 -1.85 3.47
N TYR A 75 -4.39 -1.23 3.30
CA TYR A 75 -4.24 0.23 3.36
C TYR A 75 -4.47 0.94 2.01
N TYR A 76 -4.35 0.20 0.91
CA TYR A 76 -4.48 0.75 -0.43
C TYR A 76 -5.62 0.06 -1.19
N PRO A 77 -6.36 0.83 -2.03
CA PRO A 77 -7.32 0.26 -2.95
C PRO A 77 -6.66 -0.70 -3.93
N THR A 78 -7.45 -1.62 -4.47
CA THR A 78 -7.05 -2.51 -5.55
C THR A 78 -6.89 -1.74 -6.87
N LEU A 79 -6.15 -2.31 -7.83
CA LEU A 79 -5.91 -1.67 -9.12
C LEU A 79 -7.20 -1.44 -9.92
N ALA A 80 -8.16 -2.37 -9.83
CA ALA A 80 -9.46 -2.24 -10.49
C ALA A 80 -10.29 -1.10 -9.90
N GLU A 81 -10.22 -0.86 -8.59
CA GLU A 81 -10.92 0.27 -7.94
C GLU A 81 -10.34 1.63 -8.37
N VAL A 82 -9.05 1.68 -8.74
CA VAL A 82 -8.39 2.92 -9.18
C VAL A 82 -8.58 3.18 -10.67
N TYR A 83 -8.45 2.15 -11.52
CA TYR A 83 -8.45 2.31 -12.98
C TYR A 83 -9.76 1.89 -13.68
N GLY A 84 -10.61 1.11 -13.02
CA GLY A 84 -11.84 0.55 -13.58
C GLY A 84 -11.62 -0.70 -14.44
N ASP A 85 -12.72 -1.37 -14.80
CA ASP A 85 -12.70 -2.65 -15.53
C ASP A 85 -12.32 -2.52 -17.01
N ASP A 86 -12.36 -1.30 -17.56
CA ASP A 86 -12.01 -1.02 -18.96
C ASP A 86 -10.48 -1.06 -19.20
N VAL A 87 -9.68 -1.10 -18.13
CA VAL A 87 -8.20 -1.07 -18.17
C VAL A 87 -7.64 -2.39 -17.65
N GLU A 88 -6.80 -3.05 -18.46
CA GLU A 88 -6.04 -4.22 -18.00
C GLU A 88 -4.83 -3.77 -17.18
N ALA A 89 -4.88 -3.98 -15.86
CA ALA A 89 -3.77 -3.73 -14.95
C ALA A 89 -3.05 -5.04 -14.61
N THR A 90 -1.85 -5.24 -15.17
CA THR A 90 -1.03 -6.44 -14.96
C THR A 90 0.21 -6.12 -14.12
N VAL A 91 0.53 -6.98 -13.15
CA VAL A 91 1.72 -6.87 -12.29
C VAL A 91 2.76 -7.89 -12.77
N GLN A 92 4.00 -7.45 -13.01
CA GLN A 92 5.15 -8.31 -13.33
C GLN A 92 6.24 -8.11 -12.28
N GLU A 93 6.44 -9.12 -11.43
CA GLU A 93 7.43 -9.06 -10.34
C GLU A 93 8.85 -9.35 -10.83
N GLU A 94 8.98 -10.15 -11.90
CA GLU A 94 10.26 -10.55 -12.47
C GLU A 94 10.33 -10.27 -13.97
N ASP A 95 11.55 -10.08 -14.47
CA ASP A 95 11.81 -9.88 -15.89
C ASP A 95 11.57 -11.17 -16.69
N THR A 96 11.04 -11.01 -17.90
CA THR A 96 10.82 -12.12 -18.83
C THR A 96 12.09 -12.56 -19.57
N GLN A 97 13.16 -11.75 -19.51
CA GLN A 97 14.43 -12.00 -20.18
C GLN A 97 15.57 -11.93 -19.16
N PRO A 98 16.44 -12.95 -19.09
CA PRO A 98 17.61 -12.90 -18.22
C PRO A 98 18.63 -11.88 -18.76
N ILE A 99 19.43 -11.28 -17.87
CA ILE A 99 20.47 -10.29 -18.24
C ILE A 99 21.53 -10.85 -19.21
N THR A 100 21.68 -12.17 -19.28
CA THR A 100 22.60 -12.85 -20.20
C THR A 100 22.09 -12.85 -21.64
N GLN A 101 20.79 -12.68 -21.85
CA GLN A 101 20.17 -12.64 -23.18
C GLN A 101 20.03 -11.19 -23.64
N PRO A 102 20.59 -10.82 -24.81
CA PRO A 102 20.42 -9.47 -25.34
C PRO A 102 18.99 -9.26 -25.86
N ILE A 103 18.47 -8.04 -25.69
CA ILE A 103 17.15 -7.63 -26.22
C ILE A 103 17.10 -7.75 -27.74
N ILE A 104 18.18 -7.34 -28.41
CA ILE A 104 18.36 -7.51 -29.86
C ILE A 104 19.47 -8.53 -30.06
N ALA A 105 19.13 -9.70 -30.60
CA ALA A 105 20.10 -10.73 -30.89
C ALA A 105 21.11 -10.25 -31.94
N PRO A 106 22.43 -10.41 -31.71
CA PRO A 106 23.43 -10.07 -32.72
C PRO A 106 23.36 -11.07 -33.88
N ALA A 107 23.74 -10.62 -35.09
CA ALA A 107 23.94 -11.52 -36.21
C ALA A 107 25.16 -12.42 -35.93
N VAL A 108 24.94 -13.72 -35.78
CA VAL A 108 26.01 -14.70 -35.56
C VAL A 108 26.30 -15.43 -36.86
N VAL A 109 27.53 -15.31 -37.36
CA VAL A 109 28.04 -16.13 -38.46
C VAL A 109 28.76 -17.32 -37.83
N HIS A 110 28.19 -18.50 -38.02
CA HIS A 110 28.80 -19.74 -37.56
C HIS A 110 29.67 -20.31 -38.70
N ASP A 111 30.93 -19.91 -38.74
CA ASP A 111 31.93 -20.53 -39.61
C ASP A 111 32.71 -21.58 -38.82
N PHE A 112 32.53 -22.85 -39.20
CA PHE A 112 33.19 -23.99 -38.56
C PHE A 112 34.34 -24.54 -39.41
N ASP A 113 34.52 -24.06 -40.64
CA ASP A 113 35.56 -24.46 -41.57
C ASP A 113 36.60 -23.33 -41.72
N LEU A 114 37.89 -23.66 -41.66
CA LEU A 114 38.93 -22.69 -42.00
C LEU A 114 38.97 -22.51 -43.53
N THR A 115 38.08 -21.70 -44.07
CA THR A 115 38.11 -21.28 -45.47
C THR A 115 38.89 -19.97 -45.62
N GLU A 116 39.78 -19.92 -46.61
CA GLU A 116 40.54 -18.69 -46.91
C GLU A 116 39.57 -17.63 -47.47
N PRO A 117 39.54 -16.40 -46.92
CA PRO A 117 38.69 -15.35 -47.46
C PRO A 117 39.12 -15.03 -48.90
N PRO A 118 38.17 -14.82 -49.83
CA PRO A 118 38.51 -14.51 -51.21
C PRO A 118 39.37 -13.24 -51.25
N GLY A 119 40.64 -13.40 -51.66
CA GLY A 119 41.61 -12.31 -51.70
C GLY A 119 41.04 -11.11 -52.45
N ALA A 120 41.16 -9.92 -51.84
CA ALA A 120 40.75 -8.67 -52.45
C ALA A 120 41.50 -8.49 -53.77
N THR A 121 40.81 -8.72 -54.88
CA THR A 121 41.34 -8.48 -56.22
C THR A 121 41.36 -6.97 -56.44
N SER A 122 42.48 -6.33 -56.10
CA SER A 122 42.77 -4.98 -56.58
C SER A 122 43.02 -5.06 -58.08
N TYR A 123 42.05 -4.57 -58.86
CA TYR A 123 42.22 -4.31 -60.29
C TYR A 123 43.05 -3.02 -60.43
N SER A 124 44.23 -3.11 -61.03
CA SER A 124 45.10 -1.98 -61.39
C SER A 124 44.70 -1.38 -62.74
#